data_AF-A0A2N4UPG0-F1
#
_entry.id   AF-A0A2N4UPG0-F1
#
_cell.length_a   1.000
_cell.length_b   1.000
_cell.length_c   1.000
_cell.angle_alpha   90.00
_cell.angle_beta   90.00
_cell.angle_gamma   90.00
#
_symmetry.space_group_name_H-M   'P 1'
#
loop_
_entity.id
_entity.type
_entity.pdbx_description
1 polymer ?
#
loop_
_entity_poly.entity_id
_entity_poly.type
_entity_poly.pdbx_seq_one_letter_code
_entity_poly.pdbx_strand_id
1 'polypeptide(L)'
;MAVIVKYVVERNGEEKMTFTSKSEADAYDKMLDMADEMFALLSESDLFEDETKQEELSMFLAQNREEVLVALGAKKAKPAPKTVKPEVVADEQQQDAA
;
A
#
# COMPACT_ATOMS: atom_id res chain seq x y z
N MET A 1 -4.16 -28.05 -20.29
CA MET A 1 -3.19 -26.93 -20.40
C MET A 1 -3.72 -25.79 -19.55
N ALA A 2 -2.95 -25.29 -18.58
CA ALA A 2 -3.37 -24.19 -17.71
C ALA A 2 -2.67 -22.90 -18.13
N VAL A 3 -3.41 -21.80 -18.19
CA VAL A 3 -2.89 -20.45 -18.42
C VAL A 3 -3.06 -19.67 -17.12
N ILE A 4 -2.00 -19.01 -16.65
CA ILE A 4 -1.98 -18.21 -15.42
C ILE A 4 -1.69 -16.77 -15.80
N VAL A 5 -2.53 -15.84 -15.34
CA VAL A 5 -2.33 -14.40 -15.51
C VAL A 5 -1.81 -13.83 -14.18
N LYS A 6 -0.74 -13.05 -14.26
CA LYS A 6 -0.11 -12.37 -13.11
C LYS A 6 -0.09 -10.87 -13.38
N TYR A 7 -0.36 -10.08 -12.35
CA TYR A 7 -0.29 -8.62 -12.37
C TYR A 7 0.85 -8.22 -11.44
N VAL A 8 1.89 -7.59 -12.00
CA VAL A 8 3.08 -7.19 -11.26
C VAL A 8 3.00 -5.69 -11.01
N VAL A 9 3.25 -5.27 -9.76
CA VAL A 9 3.37 -3.87 -9.38
C VAL A 9 4.85 -3.56 -9.26
N GLU A 10 5.32 -2.65 -10.12
CA GLU A 10 6.71 -2.18 -10.16
C GLU A 10 6.82 -0.78 -9.58
N ARG A 11 7.88 -0.51 -8.82
CA ARG A 11 8.25 0.84 -8.42
C ARG A 11 9.71 1.10 -8.70
N ASN A 12 10.00 2.18 -9.42
CA ASN A 12 11.35 2.55 -9.85
C ASN A 12 12.09 1.43 -10.62
N GLY A 13 11.34 0.57 -11.33
CA GLY A 13 11.90 -0.55 -12.10
C GLY A 13 12.18 -1.82 -11.29
N GLU A 14 11.81 -1.88 -10.00
CA GLU A 14 11.83 -3.10 -9.20
C GLU A 14 10.42 -3.68 -9.03
N GLU A 15 10.29 -4.99 -9.27
CA GLU A 15 9.07 -5.74 -8.95
C GLU A 15 8.86 -5.76 -7.43
N LYS A 16 7.84 -5.07 -6.93
CA LYS A 16 7.54 -5.03 -5.49
C LYS A 16 6.59 -6.15 -5.09
N MET A 17 5.57 -6.44 -5.90
CA MET A 17 4.56 -7.43 -5.55
C MET A 17 3.86 -8.01 -6.79
N THR A 18 3.47 -9.28 -6.73
CA THR A 18 2.72 -9.97 -7.79
C THR A 18 1.35 -10.41 -7.28
N PHE A 19 0.29 -10.09 -8.03
CA PHE A 19 -1.08 -10.44 -7.74
C PHE A 19 -1.66 -11.37 -8.80
N THR A 20 -2.66 -12.16 -8.41
CA THR A 20 -3.44 -13.00 -9.33
C THR A 20 -4.66 -12.28 -9.89
N SER A 21 -5.00 -11.11 -9.33
CA SER A 21 -6.15 -10.28 -9.69
C SER A 21 -5.74 -8.86 -10.05
N LYS A 22 -6.28 -8.34 -11.16
CA LYS A 22 -6.05 -6.95 -11.59
C LYS A 22 -6.51 -5.94 -10.54
N SER A 23 -7.68 -6.21 -9.94
CA SER A 23 -8.28 -5.27 -8.99
C SER A 23 -7.45 -5.10 -7.72
N GLU A 24 -6.77 -6.17 -7.28
CA GLU A 24 -5.91 -6.12 -6.10
C GLU A 24 -4.61 -5.38 -6.41
N ALA A 25 -4.01 -5.65 -7.58
CA ALA A 25 -2.85 -4.91 -8.07
C ALA A 25 -3.15 -3.40 -8.19
N ASP A 26 -4.27 -3.04 -8.84
CA ASP A 26 -4.70 -1.65 -9.01
C ASP A 26 -5.01 -0.95 -7.67
N ALA A 27 -5.43 -1.70 -6.65
CA ALA A 27 -5.69 -1.16 -5.32
C ALA A 27 -4.38 -0.93 -4.54
N TYR A 28 -3.45 -1.87 -4.64
CA TYR A 28 -2.12 -1.78 -4.02
C TYR A 28 -1.29 -0.65 -4.63
N ASP A 29 -1.28 -0.52 -5.96
CA ASP A 29 -0.65 0.58 -6.70
C ASP A 29 -1.14 1.96 -6.19
N LYS A 30 -2.46 2.15 -6.13
CA LYS A 30 -3.07 3.38 -5.59
C LYS A 30 -2.76 3.62 -4.11
N MET A 31 -2.57 2.57 -3.32
CA MET A 31 -2.17 2.71 -1.93
C MET A 31 -0.72 3.20 -1.86
N LEU A 32 0.19 2.64 -2.67
CA LEU A 32 1.56 3.11 -2.75
C LEU A 32 1.62 4.58 -3.17
N ASP A 33 0.90 4.97 -4.23
CA ASP A 33 0.83 6.38 -4.67
C ASP A 33 0.40 7.32 -3.54
N MET A 34 -0.65 6.94 -2.80
CA MET A 34 -1.10 7.72 -1.66
C MET A 34 -0.06 7.79 -0.54
N ALA A 35 0.68 6.70 -0.29
CA ALA A 35 1.75 6.71 0.71
C ALA A 35 2.86 7.70 0.34
N ASP A 36 3.25 7.79 -0.93
CA ASP A 36 4.25 8.77 -1.38
C ASP A 36 3.76 10.21 -1.24
N GLU A 37 2.51 10.47 -1.63
CA GLU A 37 1.90 11.80 -1.48
C GLU A 37 1.81 12.21 -0.01
N MET A 38 1.44 11.27 0.88
CA MET A 38 1.39 11.53 2.33
C MET A 38 2.80 11.74 2.90
N PHE A 39 3.79 10.98 2.44
CA PHE A 39 5.17 11.14 2.88
C PHE A 39 5.72 12.50 2.49
N ALA A 40 5.54 12.90 1.22
CA ALA A 40 5.91 14.22 0.75
C ALA A 40 5.24 15.33 1.59
N LEU A 41 3.93 15.22 1.85
CA LEU A 41 3.21 16.19 2.67
C LEU A 41 3.71 16.25 4.12
N LEU A 42 3.98 15.10 4.74
CA LEU A 42 4.48 15.03 6.11
C LEU A 42 5.92 15.55 6.21
N SER A 43 6.72 15.36 5.17
CA SER A 43 8.10 15.86 5.09
C SER A 43 8.18 17.39 5.07
N GLU A 44 7.13 18.08 4.59
CA GLU A 44 7.01 19.54 4.68
C GLU A 44 6.67 20.02 6.09
N SER A 45 6.16 19.14 6.94
CA SER A 45 5.87 19.48 8.32
C SER A 45 7.16 19.32 9.13
N ASP A 46 7.78 20.44 9.53
CA ASP A 46 8.94 20.48 10.46
C ASP A 46 8.65 19.84 11.84
N LEU A 47 7.55 19.10 11.98
CA LEU A 47 7.10 18.35 13.15
C LEU A 47 7.82 17.02 13.31
N PHE A 48 8.25 16.39 12.21
CA PHE A 48 8.89 15.07 12.23
C PHE A 48 10.30 15.15 11.66
N GLU A 49 11.31 14.95 12.49
CA GLU A 49 12.73 14.91 12.04
C GLU A 49 13.18 13.50 11.60
N ASP A 50 12.39 12.48 11.91
CA ASP A 50 12.70 11.07 11.64
C ASP A 50 11.96 10.59 10.39
N GLU A 51 12.71 10.43 9.30
CA GLU A 51 12.22 9.99 7.99
C GLU A 51 11.55 8.61 8.06
N THR A 52 12.06 7.70 8.90
CA THR A 52 11.48 6.36 9.06
C THR A 52 10.05 6.43 9.61
N LYS A 53 9.81 7.33 10.58
CA LYS A 53 8.49 7.54 11.15
C LYS A 53 7.53 8.21 10.16
N GLN A 54 8.05 9.11 9.32
CA GLN A 54 7.25 9.70 8.25
C GLN A 54 6.80 8.62 7.26
N GLU A 55 7.69 7.70 6.86
CA GLU A 55 7.36 6.60 5.95
C GLU A 55 6.33 5.64 6.55
N GLU A 56 6.55 5.19 7.80
CA GLU A 56 5.62 4.31 8.50
C GLU A 56 4.22 4.95 8.66
N LEU A 57 4.16 6.22 9.04
CA LEU A 57 2.90 6.94 9.19
C LEU A 57 2.19 7.11 7.85
N SER A 58 2.94 7.42 6.79
CA SER A 58 2.39 7.60 5.43
C SER A 58 1.80 6.31 4.90
N MET A 59 2.50 5.18 5.08
CA MET A 59 2.00 3.85 4.74
C MET A 59 0.75 3.49 5.55
N PHE A 60 0.73 3.78 6.85
CA PHE A 60 -0.45 3.56 7.68
C PHE A 60 -1.67 4.36 7.18
N LEU A 61 -1.49 5.64 6.84
CA LEU A 61 -2.55 6.49 6.32
C LEU A 61 -3.06 5.98 4.96
N ALA A 62 -2.17 5.52 4.09
CA ALA A 62 -2.52 4.97 2.80
C ALA A 62 -3.30 3.65 2.90
N GLN A 63 -2.91 2.76 3.80
CA GLN A 63 -3.65 1.51 4.08
C GLN A 63 -5.07 1.80 4.59
N ASN A 64 -5.24 2.87 5.37
CA ASN A 64 -6.52 3.30 5.93
C ASN A 64 -7.19 4.40 5.10
N ARG A 65 -6.95 4.42 3.77
CA ARG A 65 -7.44 5.46 2.86
C ARG A 65 -8.91 5.83 3.05
N GLU A 66 -9.79 4.84 3.22
CA GLU A 66 -11.22 5.12 3.41
C GLU A 66 -11.49 5.92 4.70
N GLU A 67 -10.83 5.55 5.79
CA GLU A 67 -10.95 6.22 7.08
C GLU A 67 -10.37 7.64 7.01
N VAL A 68 -9.23 7.81 6.36
CA VAL A 68 -8.61 9.13 6.14
C VAL A 68 -9.54 10.04 5.33
N LEU A 69 -10.14 9.54 4.25
CA LEU A 69 -11.07 10.33 3.44
C LEU A 69 -12.35 10.73 4.22
N VAL A 70 -12.81 9.88 5.13
CA VAL A 70 -13.92 10.21 6.03
C VAL A 70 -13.50 11.26 7.05
N ALA A 71 -12.33 11.10 7.67
CA ALA A 71 -11.78 12.04 8.66
C ALA A 71 -11.55 13.45 8.06
N LEU A 72 -11.12 13.51 6.80
CA LEU A 72 -10.93 14.76 6.05
C LEU A 72 -12.25 15.35 5.52
N GLY A 73 -13.40 14.69 5.74
CA GLY A 73 -14.71 15.15 5.26
C GLY A 73 -14.91 15.01 3.74
N ALA A 74 -13.98 14.39 3.02
CA ALA A 74 -14.05 14.17 1.58
C ALA A 74 -15.06 13.07 1.19
N LYS A 75 -15.43 12.19 2.14
CA LYS A 75 -16.45 11.16 1.97
C LYS A 75 -17.36 11.07 3.20
N LYS A 76 -18.63 10.74 2.98
CA LYS A 76 -19.57 10.40 4.06
C LYS A 76 -19.24 9.02 4.61
N ALA A 77 -19.23 8.87 5.94
CA ALA A 77 -19.01 7.59 6.60
C ALA A 77 -20.01 6.55 6.08
N LYS A 78 -19.50 5.47 5.48
CA LYS A 78 -20.29 4.27 5.18
C LYS A 78 -20.31 3.41 6.46
N PRO A 79 -21.42 2.75 6.81
CA PRO A 79 -21.43 1.80 7.92
C PRO A 79 -20.35 0.73 7.69
N ALA A 80 -19.47 0.55 8.67
CA ALA A 80 -18.22 -0.20 8.55
C ALA A 80 -18.44 -1.68 8.15
N PRO A 81 -17.84 -2.16 7.05
CA PRO A 81 -17.59 -3.59 6.85
C PRO A 81 -16.35 -3.99 7.65
N LYS A 82 -16.41 -5.16 8.28
CA LYS A 82 -15.32 -5.73 9.08
C LYS A 82 -14.04 -5.85 8.25
N THR A 83 -12.96 -5.33 8.82
CA THR A 83 -11.59 -5.37 8.32
C THR A 83 -11.17 -6.79 7.93
N VAL A 84 -10.93 -7.00 6.64
CA VAL A 84 -10.17 -8.15 6.14
C VAL A 84 -8.70 -7.73 6.18
N LYS A 85 -7.95 -8.28 7.13
CA LYS A 85 -6.49 -8.17 7.14
C LYS A 85 -5.96 -8.75 5.82
N PRO A 86 -5.12 -8.04 5.05
CA PRO A 86 -4.38 -8.66 3.97
C PRO A 86 -3.41 -9.67 4.60
N GLU A 87 -3.66 -10.95 4.37
CA GLU A 87 -2.68 -12.00 4.61
C GLU A 87 -1.61 -11.83 3.55
N VAL A 88 -0.51 -11.19 3.95
CA VAL A 88 0.71 -11.11 3.16
C VAL A 88 1.22 -12.54 3.05
N VAL A 89 0.94 -13.20 1.94
CA VAL A 89 1.72 -14.37 1.51
C VAL A 89 3.09 -13.84 1.13
N ALA A 90 3.97 -13.80 2.12
CA ALA A 90 5.40 -13.76 1.92
C ALA A 90 5.76 -15.07 1.21
N ASP A 91 5.95 -15.01 -0.10
CA ASP A 91 6.52 -16.12 -0.85
C ASP A 91 7.97 -16.25 -0.40
N GLU A 92 8.25 -17.34 0.32
CA GLU A 92 9.57 -17.82 0.66
C GLU A 92 10.37 -18.09 -0.61
N GLN A 93 11.12 -17.10 -1.09
CA GLN A 93 12.21 -17.39 -2.01
C GLN A 93 13.44 -17.84 -1.23
N GLN A 94 13.52 -19.18 -1.12
CA GLN A 94 14.75 -19.95 -1.04
C GLN A 94 15.93 -19.24 -1.72
N GLN A 95 16.94 -18.88 -0.92
CA GLN A 95 18.33 -18.81 -1.37
C GLN A 95 19.12 -19.91 -0.67
N ASP A 96 18.94 -21.12 -1.19
CA ASP A 96 19.93 -22.19 -1.10
C ASP A 96 20.84 -22.03 -2.33
N ALA A 97 22.05 -21.48 -2.14
CA ALA A 97 23.24 -21.67 -2.97
C ALA A 97 24.38 -20.71 -2.58
N ALA A 98 25.26 -21.16 -1.68
CA ALA A 98 26.73 -21.12 -1.82
C ALA A 98 27.41 -21.63 -0.55
#